data_AF-A0A7C5GIR3-F1
#
_entry.id   AF-A0A7C5GIR3-F1
#
_cell.length_a   1.000
_cell.length_b   1.000
_cell.length_c   1.000
_cell.angle_alpha   90.00
_cell.angle_beta   90.00
_cell.angle_gamma   90.00
#
_symmetry.space_group_name_H-M   'P 1'
#
loop_
_entity.id
_entity.type
_entity.pdbx_description
1 polymer ?
#
loop_
_entity_poly.entity_id
_entity_poly.type
_entity_poly.pdbx_seq_one_letter_code
_entity_poly.pdbx_strand_id
1 'polypeptide(L)'
;MSTPEINFFNEDRQVDLLNKESIVKKLLVYISENNRNCGVINYIFCSDSYLLDLNKRYLNHDYFTDILSFQMDEDPISGDIFISIDRVE
;
A
#
# COMPACT_ATOMS: atom_id res chain seq x y z
N MET A 1 14.23 -5.50 -18.01
CA MET A 1 12.85 -4.98 -17.91
C MET A 1 12.36 -5.39 -16.55
N SER A 2 12.09 -4.44 -15.66
CA SER A 2 11.53 -4.75 -14.34
C SER A 2 10.10 -5.22 -14.54
N THR A 3 9.75 -6.38 -14.00
CA THR A 3 8.38 -6.92 -14.08
C THR A 3 7.50 -6.13 -13.10
N PRO A 4 6.32 -5.65 -13.51
CA PRO A 4 5.39 -5.01 -12.59
C PRO A 4 4.92 -6.01 -11.54
N GLU A 5 5.03 -5.66 -10.26
CA GLU A 5 4.73 -6.55 -9.14
C GLU A 5 3.91 -5.81 -8.08
N ILE A 6 2.70 -6.28 -7.82
CA ILE A 6 1.83 -5.74 -6.79
C ILE A 6 1.55 -6.83 -5.77
N ASN A 7 2.00 -6.62 -4.54
CA ASN A 7 1.93 -7.58 -3.46
C ASN A 7 0.98 -7.12 -2.35
N PHE A 8 0.43 -8.08 -1.61
CA PHE A 8 -0.47 -7.83 -0.49
C PHE A 8 0.00 -8.62 0.74
N PHE A 9 0.24 -7.91 1.83
CA PHE A 9 0.72 -8.45 3.09
C PHE A 9 -0.21 -8.07 4.25
N ASN A 10 -0.14 -8.83 5.32
CA ASN A 10 -0.86 -8.62 6.57
C ASN A 10 0.16 -8.56 7.70
N GLU A 11 0.06 -7.55 8.56
CA GLU A 11 0.90 -7.43 9.77
C GLU A 11 0.18 -8.03 10.98
N ASP A 12 -0.44 -7.18 11.80
CA ASP A 12 -1.14 -7.53 13.04
C ASP A 12 -2.65 -7.77 12.83
N ARG A 13 -3.13 -7.56 11.61
CA ARG A 13 -4.52 -7.75 11.21
C ARG A 13 -4.60 -8.55 9.91
N GLN A 14 -5.56 -9.47 9.84
CA GLN A 14 -5.78 -10.29 8.65
C GLN A 14 -6.90 -9.72 7.79
N VAL A 15 -6.61 -9.55 6.50
CA VAL A 15 -7.60 -9.22 5.47
C VAL A 15 -7.65 -10.32 4.43
N ASP A 16 -8.84 -10.88 4.25
CA ASP A 16 -9.15 -11.74 3.12
C ASP A 16 -9.60 -10.90 1.92
N LEU A 17 -8.63 -10.45 1.12
CA LEU A 17 -8.91 -9.76 -0.13
C LEU A 17 -9.53 -10.72 -1.14
N LEU A 18 -10.79 -10.46 -1.48
CA LEU A 18 -11.46 -11.12 -2.61
C LEU A 18 -10.93 -10.56 -3.94
N ASN A 19 -10.78 -11.44 -4.94
CA ASN A 19 -10.45 -11.07 -6.32
C ASN A 19 -9.14 -10.27 -6.49
N LYS A 20 -8.07 -10.63 -5.77
CA LYS A 20 -6.74 -9.99 -5.86
C LYS A 20 -6.28 -9.73 -7.30
N GLU A 21 -6.44 -10.71 -8.19
CA GLU A 21 -6.06 -10.58 -9.61
C GLU A 21 -6.79 -9.43 -10.33
N SER A 22 -8.09 -9.26 -10.06
CA SER A 22 -8.89 -8.18 -10.65
C SER A 22 -8.44 -6.82 -10.13
N ILE A 23 -8.09 -6.74 -8.85
CA ILE A 23 -7.56 -5.51 -8.23
C ILE A 23 -6.21 -5.16 -8.87
N VAL A 24 -5.27 -6.10 -8.93
CA VAL A 24 -3.95 -5.90 -9.57
C VAL A 24 -4.12 -5.43 -11.00
N LYS A 25 -4.98 -6.08 -11.78
CA LYS A 25 -5.23 -5.68 -13.18
C LYS A 25 -5.75 -4.25 -13.28
N LYS A 26 -6.70 -3.85 -12.43
CA LYS A 26 -7.23 -2.48 -12.41
C LYS A 26 -6.17 -1.45 -12.04
N LEU A 27 -5.33 -1.75 -11.04
CA LEU A 27 -4.23 -0.88 -10.62
C LEU A 27 -3.21 -0.70 -11.76
N LEU A 28 -2.80 -1.78 -12.42
CA LEU A 28 -1.87 -1.71 -13.55
C LEU A 28 -2.44 -0.90 -14.73
N VAL A 29 -3.73 -1.08 -15.04
CA VAL A 29 -4.42 -0.27 -16.07
C VAL A 29 -4.40 1.21 -15.66
N TYR A 30 -4.78 1.53 -14.43
CA TYR A 30 -4.82 2.91 -13.95
C TYR A 30 -3.42 3.58 -13.96
N ILE A 31 -2.37 2.87 -13.54
CA ILE A 31 -0.98 3.35 -13.60
C ILE A 31 -0.59 3.65 -15.06
N SER A 32 -0.90 2.73 -15.97
CA SER A 32 -0.60 2.90 -17.40
C SER A 32 -1.37 4.06 -18.03
N GLU A 33 -2.64 4.26 -17.67
CA GLU A 33 -3.48 5.38 -18.17
C GLU A 33 -2.92 6.75 -17.74
N ASN A 34 -2.17 6.80 -16.65
CA ASN A 34 -1.49 8.00 -16.15
C ASN A 34 -0.05 8.17 -16.68
N ASN A 35 0.36 7.42 -17.72
CA ASN A 35 1.71 7.47 -18.31
C ASN A 35 2.84 7.21 -17.29
N ARG A 36 2.64 6.25 -16.39
CA ARG A 36 3.63 5.82 -15.38
C ARG A 36 3.97 4.35 -15.57
N ASN A 37 5.16 3.92 -15.15
CA ASN A 37 5.50 2.50 -15.08
C ASN A 37 5.24 1.95 -13.67
N CYS A 38 4.85 0.69 -13.58
CA CYS A 38 4.66 0.00 -12.30
C CYS A 38 5.93 -0.78 -11.94
N GLY A 39 6.46 -0.52 -10.75
CA GLY A 39 7.58 -1.24 -10.15
C GLY A 39 7.06 -2.29 -9.17
N VAL A 40 7.70 -2.38 -8.01
CA VAL A 40 7.22 -3.22 -6.90
C VAL A 40 6.41 -2.34 -5.95
N ILE A 41 5.11 -2.62 -5.82
CA ILE A 41 4.22 -1.93 -4.89
C ILE A 41 3.70 -2.95 -3.88
N ASN A 42 3.97 -2.70 -2.61
CA ASN A 42 3.48 -3.56 -1.53
C ASN A 42 2.33 -2.85 -0.82
N TYR A 43 1.19 -3.54 -0.69
CA TYR A 43 0.08 -3.11 0.15
C TYR A 43 0.12 -3.92 1.45
N ILE A 44 0.20 -3.24 2.58
CA ILE A 44 0.35 -3.84 3.90
C ILE A 44 -0.86 -3.47 4.77
N PHE A 45 -1.64 -4.48 5.15
CA PHE A 45 -2.80 -4.31 6.02
C PHE A 45 -2.41 -4.43 7.49
N CYS A 46 -2.87 -3.49 8.30
CA CYS A 46 -2.52 -3.40 9.71
C CYS A 46 -3.63 -2.74 10.55
N SER A 47 -3.45 -2.71 11.87
CA SER A 47 -4.32 -1.98 12.79
C SER A 47 -4.04 -0.47 12.79
N ASP A 48 -4.98 0.29 13.33
CA ASP A 48 -4.83 1.72 13.61
C ASP A 48 -3.63 2.00 14.53
N SER A 49 -3.42 1.12 15.51
CA SER A 49 -2.33 1.25 16.49
C SER A 49 -0.97 1.06 15.84
N TYR A 50 -0.84 0.06 14.96
CA TYR A 50 0.37 -0.16 14.19
C TYR A 50 0.68 1.02 13.27
N LEU A 51 -0.35 1.56 12.62
CA LEU A 51 -0.20 2.71 11.74
C LEU A 51 0.16 3.99 12.49
N LEU A 52 -0.42 4.21 13.68
CA LEU A 52 -0.05 5.32 14.57
C LEU A 52 1.42 5.25 14.97
N ASP A 53 1.91 4.05 15.32
CA ASP A 53 3.32 3.86 15.67
C ASP A 53 4.25 4.12 14.47
N LEU A 54 3.85 3.75 13.25
CA LEU A 54 4.58 4.14 12.04
C LEU A 54 4.59 5.66 11.83
N ASN A 55 3.43 6.30 11.97
CA ASN A 55 3.27 7.75 11.78
C ASN A 55 4.15 8.54 12.76
N LYS A 56 4.23 8.08 14.01
CA LYS A 56 5.12 8.63 15.04
C LYS A 56 6.59 8.43 14.69
N ARG A 57 6.98 7.18 14.39
CA ARG A 57 8.40 6.81 14.21
C ARG A 57 9.02 7.40 12.95
N TYR A 58 8.27 7.43 11.84
CA TYR A 58 8.83 7.78 10.54
C TYR A 58 8.45 9.20 10.08
N LEU A 59 7.32 9.73 10.53
CA LEU A 59 6.81 11.04 10.10
C LEU A 59 6.72 12.07 11.24
N ASN A 60 7.00 11.67 12.48
CA ASN A 60 6.89 12.52 13.67
C ASN A 60 5.48 13.13 13.84
N HIS A 61 4.46 12.36 13.50
CA HIS A 61 3.05 12.75 13.57
C HIS A 61 2.31 11.88 14.60
N ASP A 62 1.65 12.53 15.56
CA ASP A 62 0.85 11.87 16.61
C ASP A 62 -0.65 12.03 16.35
N TYR A 63 -1.11 11.44 15.25
CA TYR A 63 -2.53 11.35 14.93
C TYR A 63 -2.82 10.11 14.07
N PHE A 64 -4.06 9.64 14.15
CA PHE A 64 -4.54 8.52 13.34
C PHE A 64 -4.79 8.95 11.89
N THR A 65 -4.44 8.06 10.96
CA THR A 65 -4.72 8.20 9.54
C THR A 65 -5.13 6.85 8.99
N ASP A 66 -5.74 6.82 7.80
CA ASP A 66 -6.22 5.57 7.20
C ASP A 66 -5.11 4.89 6.38
N ILE A 67 -4.16 5.69 5.84
CA ILE A 67 -3.13 5.23 4.91
C ILE A 67 -1.81 5.97 5.16
N LEU A 68 -0.69 5.23 5.11
CA LEU A 68 0.66 5.79 4.98
C LEU A 68 1.35 5.20 3.75
N SER A 69 2.01 6.03 2.96
CA SER A 69 2.81 5.60 1.81
C SER A 69 4.29 5.96 2.00
N PHE A 70 5.15 4.97 1.84
CA PHE A 70 6.60 5.11 1.82
C PHE A 70 7.09 4.83 0.40
N GLN A 71 7.27 5.91 -0.36
CA GLN A 71 7.73 5.83 -1.74
C GLN A 71 9.22 5.45 -1.79
N MET A 72 9.56 4.47 -2.64
CA MET A 72 10.95 4.06 -2.90
C MET A 72 11.47 4.71 -4.19
N ASP A 73 10.75 4.55 -5.31
CA ASP A 73 11.08 5.16 -6.60
C ASP A 73 9.86 5.89 -7.18
N GLU A 74 10.11 6.90 -8.03
CA GLU A 74 9.07 7.66 -8.72
C GLU A 74 8.68 7.06 -10.08
N ASP A 75 9.66 6.51 -10.82
CA ASP A 75 9.42 5.80 -12.07
C ASP A 75 10.50 4.72 -12.29
N PRO A 76 10.13 3.42 -12.29
CA PRO A 76 8.78 2.90 -12.08
C PRO A 76 8.28 3.14 -10.64
N ILE A 77 6.98 3.38 -10.46
CA ILE A 77 6.38 3.62 -9.14
C ILE A 77 6.63 2.39 -8.26
N SER A 78 7.35 2.58 -7.15
CA SER A 78 7.64 1.53 -6.18
C SER A 78 7.52 2.06 -4.75
N GLY A 79 7.14 1.17 -3.83
CA GLY A 79 7.06 1.52 -2.42
C GLY A 79 6.03 0.71 -1.63
N ASP A 80 5.91 1.07 -0.36
CA ASP A 80 5.08 0.38 0.61
C ASP A 80 3.90 1.26 1.01
N ILE A 81 2.69 0.71 0.94
CA ILE A 81 1.43 1.38 1.26
C ILE A 81 0.81 0.64 2.45
N PHE A 82 0.87 1.23 3.62
CA PHE A 82 0.25 0.72 4.84
C PHE A 82 -1.19 1.24 4.93
N ILE A 83 -2.13 0.34 5.16
CA ILE A 83 -3.57 0.64 5.23
C ILE A 83 -4.11 0.11 6.56
N SER A 84 -4.75 0.99 7.33
CA SER A 84 -5.48 0.57 8.53
C SER A 84 -6.81 -0.06 8.12
N ILE A 85 -7.09 -1.27 8.59
CA ILE A 85 -8.38 -1.93 8.36
C ILE A 85 -9.39 -1.72 9.49
N ASP A 86 -8.94 -1.26 10.65
CA ASP A 86 -9.84 -0.98 11.78
C ASP A 86 -10.84 0.14 11.45
N ARG A 87 -10.53 0.94 10.43
CA ARG A 87 -11.38 2.04 9.91
C ARG A 87 -12.38 1.60 8.84
N VAL A 88 -12.30 0.35 8.37
CA VAL A 88 -13.08 -0.18 7.25
C VAL A 88 -14.23 -1.12 7.72
N GLU A 89 -14.23 -1.52 9.00
CA GLU A 89 -15.29 -2.36 9.62
C GLU A 89 -16.57 -1.58 10.02
#